data_AF-A0A1D6F5W3-F1
#
_entry.id   AF-A0A1D6F5W3-F1
#
_cell.length_a   1.000
_cell.length_b   1.000
_cell.length_c   1.000
_cell.angle_alpha   90.00
_cell.angle_beta   90.00
_cell.angle_gamma   90.00
#
_symmetry.space_group_name_H-M   'P 1'
#
loop_
_entity.id
_entity.type
_entity.pdbx_description
1 polymer ?
#
loop_
_entity_poly.entity_id
_entity_poly.type
_entity_poly.pdbx_seq_one_letter_code
_entity_poly.pdbx_strand_id
1 'polypeptide(L)'
;MSSAAASSSPAAGSEGSGGAVEGREIAYVSYGGEHHLPLVMSLVDEELSEPYSIFTYRYFVYLWPQLTFLAFDARDGKCVGTVVCKMGEHRGAFRGYIAMLVVLKPYRGRGIGDT
;
A
#
# COMPACT_ATOMS: atom_id res chain seq x y z
N MET A 1 -10.47 26.62 -51.91
CA MET A 1 -11.85 26.20 -51.63
C MET A 1 -11.91 25.96 -50.13
N SER A 2 -12.18 27.03 -49.35
CA SER A 2 -13.41 27.23 -48.54
C SER A 2 -13.64 26.08 -47.55
N SER A 3 -13.75 26.24 -46.22
CA SER A 3 -14.34 27.30 -45.38
C SER A 3 -13.90 27.01 -43.93
N ALA A 4 -13.29 27.92 -43.18
CA ALA A 4 -13.88 28.90 -42.24
C ALA A 4 -14.57 28.33 -40.97
N ALA A 5 -14.27 28.98 -39.85
CA ALA A 5 -14.40 28.60 -38.45
C ALA A 5 -15.79 28.82 -37.82
N ALA A 6 -16.02 28.27 -36.62
CA ALA A 6 -16.72 28.96 -35.54
C ALA A 6 -16.39 28.35 -34.17
N SER A 7 -15.89 29.20 -33.28
CA SER A 7 -15.67 29.04 -31.85
C SER A 7 -16.96 29.18 -31.04
N SER A 8 -17.09 28.47 -29.92
CA SER A 8 -17.77 29.01 -28.72
C SER A 8 -17.49 28.16 -27.46
N SER A 9 -16.78 28.74 -26.50
CA SER A 9 -17.04 28.58 -25.05
C SER A 9 -17.90 29.80 -24.63
N PRO A 10 -18.67 29.82 -23.51
CA PRO A 10 -18.25 29.34 -22.18
C PRO A 10 -19.32 28.83 -21.18
N ALA A 11 -18.79 28.21 -20.11
CA ALA A 11 -19.11 28.34 -18.67
C ALA A 11 -20.49 27.99 -18.04
N ALA A 12 -20.33 27.51 -16.78
CA ALA A 12 -21.27 27.37 -15.66
C ALA A 12 -22.24 26.18 -15.76
N GLY A 13 -22.38 25.29 -14.77
CA GLY A 13 -21.90 25.25 -13.39
C GLY A 13 -22.91 24.37 -12.63
N SER A 14 -22.42 23.41 -11.86
CA SER A 14 -23.17 22.90 -10.71
C SER A 14 -22.17 22.41 -9.69
N GLU A 15 -21.92 23.28 -8.72
CA GLU A 15 -21.25 23.00 -7.47
C GLU A 15 -21.99 21.87 -6.76
N GLY A 16 -21.40 20.68 -6.79
CA GLY A 16 -21.67 19.65 -5.80
C GLY A 16 -20.85 19.96 -4.56
N SER A 17 -21.43 20.74 -3.64
CA SER A 17 -21.00 20.83 -2.25
C SER A 17 -21.04 19.43 -1.62
N GLY A 18 -19.87 18.82 -1.43
CA GLY A 18 -19.68 17.60 -0.65
C GLY A 18 -18.46 17.82 0.23
N GLY A 19 -18.70 18.00 1.53
CA GLY A 19 -17.76 18.57 2.50
C GLY A 19 -16.36 17.98 2.51
N ALA A 20 -15.41 18.79 2.98
CA ALA A 20 -14.07 18.35 3.31
C ALA A 20 -14.13 17.06 4.15
N VAL A 21 -13.70 15.94 3.55
CA VAL A 21 -13.43 14.71 4.29
C VAL A 21 -12.09 14.92 4.99
N GLU A 22 -12.10 15.60 6.14
CA GLU A 22 -11.01 15.45 7.10
C GLU A 22 -11.03 14.00 7.60
N GLY A 23 -10.23 13.10 6.99
CA GLY A 23 -10.49 11.68 7.28
C GLY A 23 -9.50 10.59 6.85
N ARG A 24 -8.25 10.91 6.49
CA ARG A 24 -7.12 9.96 6.32
C ARG A 24 -7.27 8.93 5.19
N GLU A 25 -6.91 9.32 3.98
CA GLU A 25 -6.69 8.38 2.89
C GLU A 25 -5.37 7.61 3.13
N ILE A 26 -5.47 6.29 3.33
CA ILE A 26 -4.30 5.41 3.35
C ILE A 26 -4.09 4.92 1.92
N ALA A 27 -2.92 5.19 1.37
CA ALA A 27 -2.53 4.73 0.04
C ALA A 27 -1.84 3.36 0.15
N TYR A 28 -2.35 2.37 -0.59
CA TYR A 28 -1.75 1.04 -0.65
C TYR A 28 -0.87 0.91 -1.89
N VAL A 29 0.35 0.44 -1.71
CA VAL A 29 1.33 0.30 -2.79
C VAL A 29 1.94 -1.10 -2.74
N SER A 30 2.07 -1.75 -3.90
CA SER A 30 2.80 -3.01 -4.01
C SER A 30 4.31 -2.77 -3.80
N TYR A 31 5.04 -3.78 -3.35
CA TYR A 31 6.49 -3.70 -3.22
C TYR A 31 7.16 -3.34 -4.56
N GLY A 32 7.81 -2.18 -4.62
CA GLY A 32 8.41 -1.61 -5.83
C GLY A 32 9.91 -1.86 -5.98
N GLY A 33 10.54 -2.59 -5.06
CA GLY A 33 11.97 -2.88 -5.09
C GLY A 33 12.70 -2.51 -3.79
N GLU A 34 14.03 -2.60 -3.81
CA GLU A 34 14.88 -2.49 -2.61
C GLU A 34 14.70 -1.18 -1.82
N HIS A 35 14.21 -0.10 -2.43
CA HIS A 35 13.90 1.15 -1.72
C HIS A 35 12.75 1.00 -0.69
N HIS A 36 11.87 0.00 -0.86
CA HIS A 36 10.83 -0.34 0.12
C HIS A 36 11.32 -1.27 1.23
N LEU A 37 12.43 -2.01 1.02
CA LEU A 37 12.90 -3.00 1.99
C LEU A 37 13.23 -2.39 3.37
N PRO A 38 13.96 -1.26 3.46
CA PRO A 38 14.18 -0.57 4.74
C PRO A 38 12.88 -0.15 5.44
N LEU A 39 11.83 0.19 4.69
CA LEU A 39 10.53 0.57 5.27
C LEU A 39 9.87 -0.65 5.93
N VAL A 40 9.83 -1.79 5.24
CA VAL A 40 9.30 -3.06 5.79
C VAL A 40 10.07 -3.46 7.05
N MET A 41 11.40 -3.43 6.99
CA MET A 41 12.27 -3.77 8.12
C MET A 41 11.99 -2.85 9.32
N SER A 42 11.90 -1.53 9.10
CA SER A 42 11.64 -0.58 10.18
C SER A 42 10.30 -0.81 10.89
N LEU A 43 9.25 -1.16 10.14
CA LEU A 43 7.94 -1.47 10.71
C LEU A 43 7.99 -2.75 11.56
N VAL A 44 8.66 -3.77 11.05
CA VAL A 44 8.79 -5.06 11.73
C VAL A 44 9.64 -4.94 12.99
N ASP A 45 10.77 -4.23 12.94
CA ASP A 45 11.63 -3.98 14.09
C ASP A 45 10.92 -3.18 15.20
N GLU A 46 9.99 -2.29 14.84
CA GLU A 46 9.22 -1.47 15.80
C GLU A 46 8.10 -2.27 16.50
N GLU A 47 7.47 -3.23 15.81
CA GLU A 47 6.22 -3.85 16.28
C GLU A 47 6.32 -5.35 16.56
N LEU A 48 7.31 -6.06 16.03
CA LEU A 48 7.55 -7.48 16.29
C LEU A 48 8.82 -7.65 17.12
N SER A 49 8.77 -8.57 18.08
CA SER A 49 9.89 -8.87 18.98
C SER A 49 10.94 -9.80 18.38
N GLU A 50 10.67 -10.38 17.20
CA GLU A 50 11.54 -11.38 16.58
C GLU A 50 12.55 -10.73 15.62
N PRO A 51 13.86 -10.89 15.84
CA PRO A 51 14.85 -10.35 14.93
C PRO A 51 14.92 -11.20 13.65
N TYR A 52 14.47 -10.65 12.53
CA TYR A 52 14.67 -11.28 11.23
C TYR A 52 15.98 -10.81 10.60
N SER A 53 16.73 -11.75 10.02
CA SER A 53 17.87 -11.40 9.19
C SER A 53 17.41 -10.71 7.90
N ILE A 54 18.25 -9.87 7.31
CA ILE A 54 18.00 -9.28 5.98
C ILE A 54 17.67 -10.35 4.91
N PHE A 55 18.23 -11.55 5.04
CA PHE A 55 17.99 -12.67 4.12
C PHE A 55 16.54 -13.17 4.18
N THR A 56 15.91 -13.12 5.35
CA THR A 56 14.51 -13.50 5.53
C THR A 56 13.61 -12.59 4.70
N TYR A 57 13.80 -11.26 4.81
CA TYR A 57 13.02 -10.31 4.03
C TYR A 57 13.26 -10.49 2.53
N ARG A 58 14.52 -10.56 2.09
CA ARG A 58 14.89 -10.75 0.68
C ARG A 58 14.33 -12.01 0.08
N TYR A 59 14.28 -13.11 0.84
CA TYR A 59 13.65 -14.34 0.39
C TYR A 59 12.19 -14.12 -0.03
N PHE A 60 11.41 -13.38 0.76
CA PHE A 60 10.02 -13.08 0.42
C PHE A 60 9.90 -12.10 -0.75
N VAL A 61 10.59 -10.95 -0.69
CA VAL A 61 10.40 -9.89 -1.68
C VAL A 61 11.03 -10.21 -3.05
N TYR A 62 11.99 -11.13 -3.13
CA TYR A 62 12.54 -11.58 -4.41
C TYR A 62 11.67 -12.63 -5.09
N LEU A 63 11.05 -13.52 -4.31
CA LEU A 63 10.24 -14.61 -4.85
C LEU A 63 8.77 -14.21 -5.04
N TRP A 64 8.25 -13.34 -4.17
CA TRP A 64 6.85 -12.88 -4.18
C TRP A 64 6.70 -11.38 -3.95
N PRO A 65 7.38 -10.51 -4.74
CA PRO A 65 7.20 -9.05 -4.63
C PRO A 65 5.73 -8.63 -4.79
N GLN A 66 5.00 -9.28 -5.69
CA GLN A 66 3.60 -9.03 -5.98
C GLN A 66 2.64 -9.42 -4.83
N LEU A 67 3.11 -10.18 -3.84
CA LEU A 67 2.34 -10.54 -2.64
C LEU A 67 2.80 -9.76 -1.41
N THR A 68 3.57 -8.69 -1.63
CA THR A 68 4.01 -7.78 -0.58
C THR A 68 3.41 -6.40 -0.83
N PHE A 69 2.76 -5.85 0.19
CA PHE A 69 2.09 -4.54 0.12
C PHE A 69 2.49 -3.67 1.30
N LEU A 70 2.50 -2.37 1.07
CA LEU A 70 2.78 -1.33 2.05
C LEU A 70 1.62 -0.34 2.08
N ALA A 71 1.35 0.19 3.27
CA ALA A 71 0.34 1.21 3.51
C ALA A 71 1.04 2.52 3.87
N PHE A 72 0.71 3.59 3.16
CA PHE A 72 1.25 4.93 3.36
C PHE A 72 0.15 5.89 3.81
N ASP A 73 0.44 6.75 4.78
CA ASP A 73 -0.44 7.87 5.10
C ASP A 73 -0.30 8.94 4.00
N ALA A 74 -1.38 9.23 3.29
CA ALA A 74 -1.36 10.19 2.19
C ALA A 74 -1.05 11.64 2.63
N ARG A 75 -1.14 11.94 3.94
CA ARG A 75 -0.92 13.29 4.49
C ARG A 75 0.56 13.66 4.58
N ASP A 76 1.39 12.71 4.99
CA ASP A 76 2.83 12.92 5.26
C ASP A 76 3.74 11.94 4.51
N GLY A 77 3.17 10.99 3.75
CA GLY A 77 3.91 9.98 3.01
C GLY A 77 4.57 8.92 3.91
N LYS A 78 4.22 8.86 5.20
CA LYS A 78 4.81 7.89 6.12
C LYS A 78 4.31 6.49 5.82
N CYS A 79 5.22 5.51 5.76
CA CYS A 79 4.86 4.11 5.74
C CYS A 79 4.36 3.69 7.13
N VAL A 80 3.12 3.20 7.21
CA VAL A 80 2.41 2.95 8.48
C VAL A 80 1.98 1.49 8.66
N GLY A 81 2.15 0.68 7.62
CA GLY A 81 1.88 -0.75 7.71
C GLY A 81 2.43 -1.51 6.51
N THR A 82 2.55 -2.82 6.68
CA THR A 82 2.97 -3.74 5.63
C THR A 82 2.35 -5.11 5.84
N VAL A 83 2.11 -5.81 4.75
CA VAL A 83 1.86 -7.24 4.73
C VAL A 83 2.85 -7.90 3.77
N VAL A 84 3.51 -8.95 4.23
CA VAL A 84 4.46 -9.75 3.46
C VAL A 84 3.92 -11.18 3.38
N CYS A 85 3.59 -11.63 2.18
CA CYS A 85 3.03 -12.95 1.94
C CYS A 85 3.88 -13.80 1.00
N LYS A 86 3.66 -15.11 1.03
CA LYS A 86 4.06 -16.04 -0.03
C LYS A 86 2.90 -16.90 -0.48
N MET A 87 3.04 -17.49 -1.66
CA MET A 87 2.15 -18.54 -2.15
C MET A 87 2.98 -19.71 -2.69
N GLY A 88 2.55 -20.92 -2.41
CA GLY A 88 3.18 -22.13 -2.94
C GLY A 88 2.22 -23.30 -3.00
N GLU A 89 2.57 -24.32 -3.77
CA GLU A 89 1.81 -25.56 -3.82
C GLU A 89 2.04 -26.38 -2.54
N HIS A 90 0.95 -26.89 -1.98
CA HIS A 90 0.96 -27.78 -0.85
C HIS A 90 -0.13 -28.84 -1.02
N ARG A 91 0.29 -30.11 -1.21
CA ARG A 91 -0.62 -31.26 -1.38
C ARG A 91 -1.61 -31.10 -2.55
N GLY A 92 -1.14 -30.60 -3.70
CA GLY A 92 -1.96 -30.44 -4.90
C GLY A 92 -2.89 -29.22 -4.91
N ALA A 93 -2.74 -28.30 -3.95
CA ALA A 93 -3.48 -27.04 -3.90
C ALA A 93 -2.54 -25.86 -3.60
N PHE A 94 -2.89 -24.65 -4.06
CA PHE A 94 -2.16 -23.44 -3.69
C PHE A 94 -2.52 -22.98 -2.29
N ARG A 95 -1.50 -22.71 -1.46
CA ARG A 95 -1.65 -22.20 -0.10
C ARG A 95 -0.90 -20.88 0.05
N GLY A 96 -1.61 -19.86 0.53
CA GLY A 96 -1.03 -18.60 0.97
C GLY A 96 -0.46 -18.72 2.39
N TYR A 97 0.60 -17.97 2.66
CA TYR A 97 1.16 -17.79 4.00
C TYR A 97 1.45 -16.31 4.22
N ILE A 98 0.87 -15.74 5.28
CA ILE A 98 1.18 -14.40 5.77
C ILE A 98 2.39 -14.52 6.68
N ALA A 99 3.54 -14.01 6.24
CA ALA A 99 4.78 -14.06 6.99
C ALA A 99 4.86 -12.95 8.03
N MET A 100 4.48 -11.74 7.63
CA MET A 100 4.51 -10.56 8.47
C MET A 100 3.28 -9.71 8.16
N LEU A 101 2.60 -9.23 9.20
CA LEU A 101 1.53 -8.26 9.10
C LEU A 101 1.74 -7.24 10.21
N VAL A 102 1.97 -5.98 9.82
CA VAL A 102 2.29 -4.91 10.76
C VAL A 102 1.46 -3.68 10.43
N VAL A 103 0.88 -3.08 11.46
CA VAL A 103 0.31 -1.72 11.44
C VAL A 103 0.82 -1.01 12.68
N LEU A 104 1.39 0.19 12.50
CA LEU A 104 1.88 1.02 13.60
C LEU A 104 0.76 1.33 14.59
N LYS A 105 1.06 1.26 15.90
CA LYS A 105 0.08 1.49 16.98
C LYS A 105 -0.86 2.69 16.77
N PRO A 106 -0.40 3.90 16.41
CA PRO A 106 -1.29 5.04 16.22
C PRO A 106 -2.30 4.86 15.09
N TYR A 107 -2.04 3.95 14.15
CA TYR A 107 -2.84 3.69 12.95
C TYR A 107 -3.78 2.48 13.06
N ARG A 108 -3.76 1.76 14.19
CA ARG A 108 -4.64 0.59 14.45
C ARG A 108 -6.09 1.01 14.69
N GLY A 109 -7.01 0.06 14.52
CA GLY A 109 -8.45 0.29 14.68
C GLY A 109 -9.07 1.14 13.56
N ARG A 110 -8.38 1.27 12.43
CA ARG A 110 -8.79 2.07 11.26
C ARG A 110 -9.04 1.24 10.00
N GLY A 111 -9.20 -0.08 10.14
CA GLY A 111 -9.43 -0.99 9.00
C GLY A 111 -8.20 -1.36 8.17
N ILE A 112 -7.00 -0.84 8.46
CA ILE A 112 -5.80 -1.06 7.62
C ILE A 112 -5.37 -2.53 7.55
N GLY A 113 -5.52 -3.26 8.66
CA GLY A 113 -5.18 -4.69 8.77
C GLY A 113 -6.40 -5.56 9.07
N ASP A 114 -7.59 -5.12 8.65
CA ASP A 114 -8.83 -5.86 8.89
C ASP A 114 -8.92 -7.11 7.99
N THR A 115 -9.66 -8.14 8.45
CA THR A 115 -9.84 -9.42 7.74
C THR A 115 -11.29 -9.64 7.36
#